data_AF-X1J363-F1
#
_entry.id   AF-X1J363-F1
#
_cell.length_a   1.000
_cell.length_b   1.000
_cell.length_c   1.000
_cell.angle_alpha   90.00
_cell.angle_beta   90.00
_cell.angle_gamma   90.00
#
_symmetry.space_group_name_H-M   'P 1'
#
loop_
_entity.id
_entity.type
_entity.pdbx_description
1 polymer ?
#
loop_
_entity_poly.entity_id
_entity_poly.type
_entity_poly.pdbx_seq_one_letter_code
_entity_poly.pdbx_strand_id
1 'polypeptide(L)'
;IGMNVRGSAASSFILYVLGLSIANPLKYNLPFERFLNPQRSEPPDIDIDVEFNQRENLIQEIFKKFGEDYVAHISAINRFQRRARFRNTARAYGISSQELKNIKNHTGENLIKNIHNISEQIDNYPHYFSCHASGIVITPEPICNFVPLYPSPAGQITQFDKSGIEMVGMVKIDILGVRDFPSLYLSREKINFKDQKVYKFISEGKTLGCFQIESPMVRQFLKRIKPKTLMDIANAIAIIRPGPAQGGMKEKFLKRLKNEEKIEYPHPI
;
A
#
# COMPACT_ATOMS: atom_id res chain seq x y z
N ILE A 1 -7.78 1.40 -20.20
CA ILE A 1 -7.47 1.84 -18.83
C ILE A 1 -5.98 1.65 -18.63
N GLY A 2 -5.24 2.69 -18.22
CA GLY A 2 -3.83 2.53 -17.86
C GLY A 2 -3.75 1.65 -16.62
N MET A 3 -2.88 0.63 -16.64
CA MET A 3 -2.67 -0.27 -15.51
C MET A 3 -1.19 -0.62 -15.38
N ASN A 4 -0.76 -0.91 -14.16
CA ASN A 4 0.55 -1.47 -13.88
C ASN A 4 0.51 -2.35 -12.63
N VAL A 5 1.16 -3.51 -12.67
CA VAL A 5 1.36 -4.34 -11.47
C VAL A 5 2.48 -3.79 -10.61
N ARG A 6 2.32 -3.86 -9.29
CA ARG A 6 3.33 -3.46 -8.31
C ARG A 6 3.72 -4.63 -7.40
N GLY A 7 4.55 -4.35 -6.41
CA GLY A 7 4.98 -5.33 -5.43
C GLY A 7 5.83 -6.42 -6.07
N SER A 8 5.70 -7.64 -5.56
CA SER A 8 6.48 -8.77 -6.07
C SER A 8 6.06 -9.17 -7.48
N ALA A 9 4.82 -8.93 -7.89
CA ALA A 9 4.30 -9.23 -9.24
C ALA A 9 5.12 -8.59 -10.37
N ALA A 10 5.76 -7.44 -10.13
CA ALA A 10 6.68 -6.82 -11.09
C ALA A 10 7.93 -7.68 -11.41
N SER A 11 8.20 -8.72 -10.62
CA SER A 11 9.29 -9.68 -10.86
C SER A 11 8.91 -10.76 -11.88
N SER A 12 7.65 -10.80 -12.34
CA SER A 12 7.17 -11.79 -13.31
C SER A 12 7.43 -11.34 -14.75
N PHE A 13 8.27 -12.12 -15.45
CA PHE A 13 8.54 -11.88 -16.87
C PHE A 13 7.28 -12.08 -17.73
N ILE A 14 6.39 -12.99 -17.33
CA ILE A 14 5.10 -13.22 -17.99
C ILE A 14 4.24 -11.96 -17.92
N LEU A 15 4.12 -11.35 -16.73
CA LEU A 15 3.33 -10.12 -16.56
C LEU A 15 3.93 -8.95 -17.35
N TYR A 16 5.26 -8.90 -17.50
CA TYR A 16 5.92 -7.93 -18.38
C TYR A 16 5.57 -8.14 -19.86
N VAL A 17 5.64 -9.37 -20.37
CA VAL A 17 5.31 -9.69 -21.77
C VAL A 17 3.82 -9.48 -22.08
N LEU A 18 2.94 -9.74 -21.12
CA LEU A 18 1.50 -9.44 -21.23
C LEU A 18 1.19 -7.93 -21.18
N GLY A 19 2.20 -7.07 -20.93
CA GLY A 19 2.02 -5.62 -20.82
C GLY A 19 1.37 -5.17 -19.51
N LEU A 20 1.25 -6.06 -18.51
CA LEU A 20 0.71 -5.76 -17.19
C LEU A 20 1.77 -5.15 -16.27
N SER A 21 3.05 -5.46 -16.49
CA SER A 21 4.18 -4.78 -15.86
C SER A 21 4.95 -3.95 -16.87
N ILE A 22 5.36 -2.76 -16.48
CA ILE A 22 6.23 -1.89 -17.28
C ILE A 22 7.74 -2.18 -17.08
N ALA A 23 8.08 -2.88 -15.99
CA ALA A 23 9.47 -3.14 -15.62
C ALA A 23 9.90 -4.49 -16.15
N ASN A 24 10.99 -4.53 -16.93
CA ASN A 24 11.58 -5.80 -17.36
C ASN A 24 12.35 -6.42 -16.19
N PRO A 25 11.89 -7.55 -15.61
CA PRO A 25 12.52 -8.13 -14.43
C PRO A 25 13.94 -8.64 -14.71
N LEU A 26 14.25 -9.09 -15.93
CA LEU A 26 15.58 -9.54 -16.31
C LEU A 26 16.57 -8.37 -16.36
N LYS A 27 16.14 -7.21 -16.85
CA LYS A 27 16.98 -6.00 -16.90
C LYS A 27 17.35 -5.48 -15.52
N TYR A 28 16.44 -5.62 -14.55
CA TYR A 28 16.60 -5.11 -13.19
C TYR A 28 16.94 -6.20 -12.16
N ASN A 29 17.24 -7.42 -12.63
CA ASN A 29 17.56 -8.58 -11.80
C ASN A 29 16.55 -8.83 -10.67
N LEU A 30 15.26 -8.76 -11.00
CA LEU A 30 14.17 -8.99 -10.06
C LEU A 30 13.87 -10.50 -9.99
N PRO A 31 14.06 -11.17 -8.84
CA PRO A 31 13.88 -12.62 -8.74
C PRO A 31 12.40 -13.01 -8.77
N PHE A 32 12.04 -13.95 -9.65
CA PHE A 32 10.67 -14.43 -9.81
C PHE A 32 10.12 -15.06 -8.53
N GLU A 33 10.98 -15.74 -7.76
CA GLU A 33 10.66 -16.41 -6.50
C GLU A 33 10.19 -15.42 -5.43
N ARG A 34 10.42 -14.11 -5.61
CA ARG A 34 9.84 -13.10 -4.72
C ARG A 34 8.33 -12.97 -4.91
N PHE A 35 7.83 -13.25 -6.11
CA PHE A 35 6.42 -13.25 -6.48
C PHE A 35 5.75 -14.58 -6.17
N LEU A 36 6.30 -15.67 -6.70
CA LEU A 36 5.75 -17.01 -6.53
C LEU A 36 6.88 -17.96 -6.10
N ASN A 37 6.81 -18.44 -4.87
CA ASN A 37 7.79 -19.35 -4.32
C ASN A 37 7.14 -20.70 -4.00
N PRO A 38 7.59 -21.82 -4.60
CA PRO A 38 7.09 -23.15 -4.28
C PRO A 38 7.20 -23.54 -2.79
N GLN A 39 8.12 -22.92 -2.05
CA GLN A 39 8.33 -23.16 -0.62
C GLN A 39 7.40 -22.32 0.28
N ARG A 40 6.56 -21.45 -0.29
CA ARG A 40 5.56 -20.68 0.46
C ARG A 40 4.18 -21.25 0.21
N SER A 41 3.40 -21.40 1.28
CA SER A 41 2.00 -21.79 1.23
C SER A 41 1.06 -20.60 0.95
N GLU A 42 1.57 -19.37 1.02
CA GLU A 42 0.80 -18.15 0.76
C GLU A 42 0.44 -18.06 -0.74
N PRO A 43 -0.82 -17.78 -1.09
CA PRO A 43 -1.20 -17.55 -2.47
C PRO A 43 -0.51 -16.29 -3.02
N PRO A 44 -0.22 -16.23 -4.33
CA PRO A 44 0.37 -15.03 -4.92
C PRO A 44 -0.61 -13.85 -4.81
N ASP A 45 -0.09 -12.69 -4.41
CA ASP A 45 -0.85 -11.44 -4.32
C ASP A 45 -0.54 -10.57 -5.55
N ILE A 46 -1.57 -10.22 -6.32
CA ILE A 46 -1.45 -9.32 -7.47
C ILE A 46 -2.06 -7.98 -7.12
N ASP A 47 -1.14 -7.07 -6.85
CA ASP A 47 -1.40 -5.66 -6.62
C ASP A 47 -1.42 -4.90 -7.96
N ILE A 48 -2.55 -4.29 -8.32
CA ILE A 48 -2.73 -3.53 -9.56
C ILE A 48 -2.95 -2.06 -9.24
N ASP A 49 -2.16 -1.19 -9.88
CA ASP A 49 -2.38 0.25 -9.93
C ASP A 49 -3.16 0.59 -11.19
N VAL A 50 -4.26 1.34 -11.04
CA VAL A 50 -5.12 1.82 -12.13
C VAL A 50 -5.43 3.29 -11.97
N GLU A 51 -5.90 3.93 -13.05
CA GLU A 51 -6.15 5.37 -13.03
C GLU A 51 -7.21 5.67 -11.98
N PHE A 52 -6.94 6.62 -11.08
CA PHE A 52 -7.85 6.93 -9.96
C PHE A 52 -9.30 7.13 -10.44
N ASN A 53 -9.50 7.87 -11.54
CA ASN A 53 -10.81 8.15 -12.11
C ASN A 53 -11.47 6.95 -12.82
N GLN A 54 -10.70 5.92 -13.20
CA GLN A 54 -11.18 4.72 -13.89
C GLN A 54 -11.35 3.53 -12.96
N ARG A 55 -10.84 3.60 -11.73
CA ARG A 55 -10.87 2.49 -10.76
C ARG A 55 -12.29 1.94 -10.57
N GLU A 56 -13.25 2.82 -10.32
CA GLU A 56 -14.62 2.42 -10.02
C GLU A 56 -15.30 1.79 -11.24
N ASN A 57 -15.06 2.35 -12.43
CA ASN A 57 -15.53 1.79 -13.70
C ASN A 57 -14.97 0.38 -13.93
N LEU A 58 -13.67 0.17 -13.70
CA LEU A 58 -13.05 -1.16 -13.81
C LEU A 58 -13.70 -2.17 -12.86
N ILE A 59 -13.94 -1.79 -11.61
CA ILE A 59 -14.61 -2.65 -10.64
C ILE A 59 -16.00 -3.03 -11.15
N GLN A 60 -16.80 -2.05 -11.59
CA GLN A 60 -18.13 -2.31 -12.15
C GLN A 60 -18.10 -3.26 -13.35
N GLU A 61 -17.12 -3.10 -14.26
CA GLU A 61 -16.93 -4.01 -15.40
C GLU A 61 -16.51 -5.42 -14.96
N ILE A 62 -15.74 -5.57 -13.87
CA ILE A 62 -15.45 -6.88 -13.28
C ILE A 62 -16.73 -7.54 -12.76
N PHE A 63 -17.53 -6.82 -11.97
CA PHE A 63 -18.82 -7.32 -11.48
C PHE A 63 -19.75 -7.70 -12.63
N LYS A 64 -19.83 -6.89 -13.68
CA LYS A 64 -20.62 -7.18 -14.88
C LYS A 64 -20.11 -8.40 -15.66
N LYS A 65 -18.80 -8.59 -15.73
CA LYS A 65 -18.17 -9.68 -16.48
C LYS A 65 -18.31 -11.03 -15.79
N PHE A 66 -18.11 -11.08 -14.48
CA PHE A 66 -18.08 -12.33 -13.71
C PHE A 66 -19.40 -12.62 -12.99
N GLY A 67 -20.26 -11.62 -12.82
CA GLY A 67 -21.53 -11.74 -12.10
C GLY A 67 -21.41 -11.36 -10.63
N GLU A 68 -22.45 -10.74 -10.08
CA GLU A 68 -22.48 -10.26 -8.68
C GLU A 68 -22.41 -11.40 -7.66
N ASP A 69 -22.85 -12.61 -8.02
CA ASP A 69 -22.78 -13.79 -7.15
C ASP A 69 -21.36 -14.37 -7.03
N TYR A 70 -20.44 -14.03 -7.95
CA TYR A 70 -19.09 -14.61 -8.05
C TYR A 70 -17.99 -13.63 -7.64
N VAL A 71 -18.36 -12.38 -7.38
CA VAL A 71 -17.42 -11.31 -7.02
C VAL A 71 -17.93 -10.63 -5.77
N ALA A 72 -17.05 -10.45 -4.79
CA ALA A 72 -17.34 -9.58 -3.65
C ALA A 72 -16.16 -8.67 -3.35
N HIS A 73 -16.50 -7.53 -2.75
CA HIS A 73 -15.51 -6.69 -2.11
C HIS A 73 -15.00 -7.37 -0.83
N ILE A 74 -13.72 -7.21 -0.53
CA ILE A 74 -13.17 -7.63 0.76
C ILE A 74 -13.61 -6.61 1.82
N SER A 75 -13.99 -7.04 3.03
CA SER A 75 -14.26 -6.08 4.10
C SER A 75 -12.99 -5.58 4.80
N ALA A 76 -13.13 -4.46 5.48
CA ALA A 76 -12.21 -4.02 6.51
C ALA A 76 -12.95 -4.03 7.86
N ILE A 77 -12.40 -4.74 8.84
CA ILE A 77 -12.92 -4.77 10.20
C ILE A 77 -12.35 -3.54 10.93
N ASN A 78 -13.17 -2.50 11.05
CA ASN A 78 -12.79 -1.30 11.78
C ASN A 78 -12.81 -1.60 13.26
N ARG A 79 -11.70 -1.31 13.94
CA ARG A 79 -11.52 -1.54 15.37
C ARG A 79 -11.44 -0.23 16.13
N PHE A 80 -11.76 -0.28 17.42
CA PHE A 80 -11.66 0.87 18.30
C PHE A 80 -10.20 1.29 18.51
N GLN A 81 -9.77 2.32 17.79
CA GLN A 81 -8.47 2.97 17.96
C GLN A 81 -8.51 4.01 19.09
N ARG A 82 -7.36 4.43 19.64
CA ARG A 82 -7.25 5.33 20.80
C ARG A 82 -8.22 6.52 20.84
N ARG A 83 -8.34 7.26 19.74
CA ARG A 83 -9.26 8.42 19.68
C ARG A 83 -10.73 7.98 19.57
N ALA A 84 -10.99 6.89 18.85
CA ALA A 84 -12.34 6.38 18.65
C ALA A 84 -12.89 5.73 19.93
N ARG A 85 -12.09 4.91 20.64
CA ARG A 85 -12.49 4.27 21.90
C ARG A 85 -12.89 5.29 22.96
N PHE A 86 -12.05 6.30 23.17
CA PHE A 86 -12.32 7.36 24.14
C PHE A 86 -13.58 8.15 23.77
N ARG A 87 -13.69 8.61 22.52
CA ARG A 87 -14.85 9.39 22.05
C ARG A 87 -16.16 8.62 22.15
N ASN A 88 -16.18 7.33 21.80
CA ASN A 88 -17.41 6.54 21.87
C ASN A 88 -17.79 6.24 23.32
N THR A 89 -16.81 5.97 24.18
CA THR A 89 -17.06 5.80 25.62
C THR A 89 -17.61 7.08 26.22
N ALA A 90 -17.01 8.24 25.95
CA ALA A 90 -17.50 9.54 26.40
C ALA A 90 -18.95 9.82 25.92
N ARG A 91 -19.28 9.47 24.67
CA ARG A 91 -20.65 9.57 24.15
C ARG A 91 -21.64 8.67 24.89
N ALA A 92 -21.23 7.47 25.28
CA ALA A 92 -22.06 6.57 26.09
C ALA A 92 -22.32 7.14 27.50
N TYR A 93 -21.39 7.95 28.02
CA TYR A 93 -21.55 8.76 29.24
C TYR A 93 -22.39 10.03 29.04
N GLY A 94 -22.96 10.25 27.85
CA GLY A 94 -23.77 11.43 27.53
C GLY A 94 -22.98 12.66 27.08
N ILE A 95 -21.65 12.57 26.96
CA ILE A 95 -20.82 13.70 26.54
C ILE A 95 -20.85 13.81 25.02
N SER A 96 -21.29 14.96 24.53
CA SER A 96 -21.35 15.26 23.10
C SER A 96 -19.95 15.44 22.48
N SER A 97 -19.89 15.34 21.15
CA SER A 97 -18.65 15.62 20.40
C SER A 97 -18.18 17.07 20.54
N GLN A 98 -19.06 18.01 20.89
CA GLN A 98 -18.73 19.41 21.09
C GLN A 98 -18.04 19.62 22.45
N GLU A 99 -18.61 19.06 23.50
CA GLU A 99 -18.03 19.09 24.86
C GLU A 99 -16.65 18.40 24.89
N LEU A 100 -16.49 17.30 24.14
CA LEU A 100 -15.20 16.61 24.00
C LEU A 100 -14.07 17.50 23.45
N LYS A 101 -14.36 18.54 22.67
CA LYS A 101 -13.31 19.46 22.18
C LYS A 101 -12.69 20.27 23.32
N ASN A 102 -13.46 20.56 24.36
CA ASN A 102 -13.06 21.36 25.51
C ASN A 102 -12.62 20.50 26.71
N ILE A 103 -12.55 19.18 26.54
CA ILE A 103 -12.29 18.21 27.61
C ILE A 103 -10.91 18.38 28.25
N LYS A 104 -9.95 19.02 27.57
CA LYS A 104 -8.64 19.37 28.12
C LYS A 104 -8.75 20.22 29.39
N ASN A 105 -9.82 21.00 29.53
CA ASN A 105 -10.04 21.84 30.69
C ASN A 105 -10.55 21.05 31.91
N HIS A 106 -10.91 19.77 31.73
CA HIS A 106 -11.60 18.97 32.74
C HIS A 106 -10.78 17.72 33.13
N THR A 107 -9.55 17.55 32.61
CA THR A 107 -8.72 16.32 32.68
C THR A 107 -8.42 15.76 34.08
N GLY A 108 -8.76 16.49 35.15
CA GLY A 108 -8.63 16.03 36.53
C GLY A 108 -9.88 15.34 37.10
N GLU A 109 -11.02 15.41 36.41
CA GLU A 109 -12.30 14.91 36.91
C GLU A 109 -12.35 13.37 36.95
N ASN A 110 -12.96 12.82 38.00
CA ASN A 110 -13.18 11.38 38.16
C ASN A 110 -13.93 10.77 36.96
N LEU A 111 -14.83 11.54 36.34
CA LEU A 111 -15.56 11.12 35.15
C LEU A 111 -14.63 10.80 33.98
N ILE A 112 -13.64 11.66 33.71
CA ILE A 112 -12.69 11.45 32.60
C ILE A 112 -11.78 10.26 32.87
N LYS A 113 -11.34 10.08 34.12
CA LYS A 113 -10.57 8.89 34.51
C LYS A 113 -11.37 7.61 34.29
N ASN A 114 -12.66 7.61 34.64
CA ASN A 114 -13.54 6.47 34.41
C ASN A 114 -13.75 6.20 32.92
N ILE A 115 -14.01 7.23 32.13
CA ILE A 115 -14.12 7.13 30.66
C ILE A 115 -12.84 6.55 30.07
N HIS A 116 -11.68 7.04 30.49
CA HIS A 116 -10.39 6.54 30.03
C HIS A 116 -10.23 5.05 30.36
N ASN A 117 -10.44 4.66 31.61
CA ASN A 117 -10.29 3.29 32.06
C ASN A 117 -11.20 2.31 31.30
N ILE A 118 -12.47 2.66 31.09
CA ILE A 118 -13.39 1.82 30.30
C ILE A 118 -12.98 1.83 28.83
N SER A 119 -12.54 2.97 28.29
CA SER A 119 -12.13 3.05 26.90
C SER A 119 -10.91 2.17 26.59
N GLU A 120 -10.01 1.95 27.57
CA GLU A 120 -8.90 1.00 27.43
C GLU A 120 -9.36 -0.46 27.38
N GLN A 121 -10.47 -0.81 28.06
CA GLN A 121 -11.01 -2.18 28.03
C GLN A 121 -11.54 -2.59 26.65
N ILE A 122 -11.98 -1.63 25.85
CA ILE A 122 -12.46 -1.85 24.47
C ILE A 122 -11.37 -1.55 23.43
N ASP A 123 -10.11 -1.43 23.83
CA ASP A 123 -9.05 -1.17 22.85
C ASP A 123 -8.96 -2.30 21.83
N ASN A 124 -8.87 -1.93 20.55
CA ASN A 124 -8.80 -2.85 19.43
C ASN A 124 -10.00 -3.81 19.27
N TYR A 125 -11.10 -3.61 20.02
CA TYR A 125 -12.34 -4.36 19.82
C TYR A 125 -12.92 -4.08 18.42
N PRO A 126 -13.49 -5.09 17.73
CA PRO A 126 -14.24 -4.89 16.49
C PRO A 126 -15.40 -3.91 16.71
N HIS A 127 -15.59 -2.98 15.78
CA HIS A 127 -16.62 -1.95 15.86
C HIS A 127 -17.64 -2.09 14.72
N TYR A 128 -17.20 -2.11 13.47
CA TYR A 128 -18.08 -2.32 12.31
C TYR A 128 -17.31 -2.76 11.06
N PHE A 129 -18.02 -3.34 10.10
CA PHE A 129 -17.50 -3.67 8.77
C PHE A 129 -17.60 -2.46 7.84
N SER A 130 -16.54 -2.20 7.08
CA SER A 130 -16.59 -1.33 5.91
C SER A 130 -16.08 -2.08 4.68
N CYS A 131 -16.34 -1.55 3.49
CA CYS A 131 -15.66 -2.04 2.29
C CYS A 131 -14.16 -1.70 2.35
N HIS A 132 -13.29 -2.66 2.02
CA HIS A 132 -11.87 -2.41 1.86
C HIS A 132 -11.64 -1.55 0.63
N ALA A 133 -10.70 -0.60 0.72
CA ALA A 133 -10.49 0.40 -0.33
C ALA A 133 -9.97 -0.18 -1.66
N SER A 134 -9.52 -1.43 -1.71
CA SER A 134 -8.86 -1.99 -2.91
C SER A 134 -9.16 -3.44 -3.20
N GLY A 135 -9.65 -4.20 -2.22
CA GLY A 135 -9.63 -5.65 -2.30
C GLY A 135 -10.91 -6.18 -2.90
N ILE A 136 -10.80 -6.98 -3.94
CA ILE A 136 -11.88 -7.83 -4.44
C ILE A 136 -11.42 -9.28 -4.48
N VAL A 137 -12.40 -10.19 -4.45
CA VAL A 137 -12.20 -11.61 -4.68
C VAL A 137 -13.12 -12.08 -5.80
N ILE A 138 -12.63 -13.01 -6.61
CA ILE A 138 -13.37 -13.60 -7.73
C ILE A 138 -13.30 -15.12 -7.56
N THR A 139 -14.45 -15.79 -7.60
CA THR A 139 -14.55 -17.25 -7.37
C THR A 139 -15.12 -17.97 -8.59
N PRO A 140 -14.80 -19.26 -8.79
CA PRO A 140 -15.35 -20.06 -9.88
C PRO A 140 -16.80 -20.49 -9.64
N GLU A 141 -17.24 -20.50 -8.37
CA GLU A 141 -18.60 -20.77 -7.92
C GLU A 141 -19.13 -19.55 -7.14
N PRO A 142 -20.44 -19.48 -6.82
CA PRO A 142 -20.97 -18.40 -5.99
C PRO A 142 -20.16 -18.20 -4.72
N ILE A 143 -19.79 -16.96 -4.43
CA ILE A 143 -18.82 -16.62 -3.37
C ILE A 143 -19.31 -17.04 -1.97
N CYS A 144 -20.62 -17.10 -1.78
CA CYS A 144 -21.24 -17.57 -0.53
C CYS A 144 -20.94 -19.04 -0.20
N ASN A 145 -20.50 -19.85 -1.18
CA ASN A 145 -20.03 -21.21 -0.95
C ASN A 145 -18.67 -21.23 -0.22
N PHE A 146 -17.91 -20.15 -0.27
CA PHE A 146 -16.56 -20.05 0.31
C PHE A 146 -16.54 -19.22 1.59
N VAL A 147 -17.22 -18.06 1.60
CA VAL A 147 -17.19 -17.11 2.72
C VAL A 147 -18.56 -16.47 2.95
N PRO A 148 -18.92 -16.17 4.22
CA PRO A 148 -20.14 -15.43 4.51
C PRO A 148 -20.02 -13.97 4.04
N LEU A 149 -21.14 -13.42 3.59
CA LEU A 149 -21.24 -12.08 3.04
C LEU A 149 -21.98 -11.12 3.98
N TYR A 150 -21.77 -9.83 3.76
CA TYR A 150 -22.45 -8.74 4.45
C TYR A 150 -22.90 -7.69 3.44
N PRO A 151 -24.14 -7.19 3.50
CA PRO A 151 -24.62 -6.15 2.61
C PRO A 151 -24.00 -4.79 2.98
N SER A 152 -23.47 -4.07 1.98
CA SER A 152 -22.91 -2.73 2.18
C SER A 152 -23.40 -1.75 1.10
N PRO A 153 -23.26 -0.43 1.30
CA PRO A 153 -23.55 0.55 0.25
C PRO A 153 -22.72 0.37 -1.04
N ALA A 154 -21.57 -0.32 -0.95
CA ALA A 154 -20.71 -0.64 -2.09
C ALA A 154 -21.05 -2.00 -2.73
N GLY A 155 -22.19 -2.60 -2.38
CA GLY A 155 -22.55 -3.97 -2.76
C GLY A 155 -22.15 -5.00 -1.69
N GLN A 156 -22.08 -6.26 -2.09
CA GLN A 156 -21.72 -7.35 -1.18
C GLN A 156 -20.24 -7.26 -0.78
N ILE A 157 -19.97 -7.31 0.53
CA ILE A 157 -18.62 -7.45 1.09
C ILE A 157 -18.49 -8.78 1.81
N THR A 158 -17.28 -9.35 1.86
CA THR A 158 -16.98 -10.55 2.65
C THR A 158 -17.00 -10.23 4.14
N GLN A 159 -17.50 -11.10 5.02
CA GLN A 159 -17.35 -10.88 6.47
C GLN A 159 -15.91 -11.08 6.96
N PHE A 160 -15.08 -11.74 6.16
CA PHE A 160 -13.65 -11.83 6.40
C PHE A 160 -12.92 -10.62 5.84
N ASP A 161 -11.96 -10.11 6.60
CA ASP A 161 -11.04 -9.09 6.13
C ASP A 161 -9.93 -9.70 5.25
N LYS A 162 -8.99 -8.86 4.79
CA LYS A 162 -7.88 -9.29 3.93
C LYS A 162 -7.13 -10.51 4.49
N SER A 163 -6.88 -10.53 5.81
CA SER A 163 -6.19 -11.64 6.47
C SER A 163 -7.04 -12.90 6.51
N GLY A 164 -8.34 -12.78 6.80
CA GLY A 164 -9.26 -13.91 6.79
C GLY A 164 -9.42 -14.53 5.40
N ILE A 165 -9.51 -13.70 4.35
CA ILE A 165 -9.56 -14.14 2.95
C ILE A 165 -8.29 -14.92 2.56
N GLU A 166 -7.12 -14.44 2.99
CA GLU A 166 -5.86 -15.14 2.75
C GLU A 166 -5.79 -16.47 3.51
N MET A 167 -6.30 -16.52 4.73
CA MET A 167 -6.34 -17.73 5.56
C MET A 167 -7.21 -18.84 4.94
N VAL A 168 -8.31 -18.48 4.26
CA VAL A 168 -9.14 -19.45 3.53
C VAL A 168 -8.57 -19.80 2.14
N GLY A 169 -7.37 -19.32 1.81
CA GLY A 169 -6.67 -19.66 0.57
C GLY A 169 -7.24 -18.99 -0.68
N MET A 170 -8.08 -17.96 -0.52
CA MET A 170 -8.67 -17.26 -1.65
C MET A 170 -7.67 -16.26 -2.24
N VAL A 171 -7.64 -16.19 -3.57
CA VAL A 171 -6.83 -15.21 -4.30
C VAL A 171 -7.56 -13.87 -4.28
N LYS A 172 -6.86 -12.85 -3.78
CA LYS A 172 -7.31 -11.47 -3.73
C LYS A 172 -6.70 -10.67 -4.88
N ILE A 173 -7.43 -9.68 -5.36
CA ILE A 173 -6.94 -8.70 -6.33
C ILE A 173 -7.08 -7.32 -5.69
N ASP A 174 -5.95 -6.63 -5.51
CA ASP A 174 -5.92 -5.29 -4.93
C ASP A 174 -5.84 -4.24 -6.04
N ILE A 175 -6.97 -3.59 -6.33
CA ILE A 175 -7.10 -2.52 -7.33
C ILE A 175 -6.96 -1.16 -6.63
N LEU A 176 -5.79 -0.54 -6.75
CA LEU A 176 -5.52 0.80 -6.22
C LEU A 176 -5.64 1.89 -7.28
N GLY A 177 -6.37 2.94 -6.94
CA GLY A 177 -6.48 4.14 -7.76
C GLY A 177 -5.30 5.05 -7.51
N VAL A 178 -4.43 5.22 -8.49
CA VAL A 178 -3.28 6.13 -8.42
C VAL A 178 -3.57 7.36 -9.29
N ARG A 179 -3.36 8.55 -8.73
CA ARG A 179 -3.53 9.83 -9.46
C ARG A 179 -2.36 10.04 -10.41
N ASP A 180 -2.65 10.55 -11.61
CA ASP A 180 -1.70 10.98 -12.65
C ASP A 180 -0.69 9.92 -13.16
N PHE A 181 -0.68 8.73 -12.56
CA PHE A 181 0.24 7.65 -12.89
C PHE A 181 -0.19 6.92 -14.17
N PRO A 182 -1.43 6.42 -14.31
CA PRO A 182 -1.79 5.51 -15.41
C PRO A 182 -2.04 6.18 -16.77
N SER A 183 -2.45 7.44 -16.76
CA SER A 183 -2.68 8.26 -17.97
C SER A 183 -1.36 8.55 -18.71
N LEU A 184 -0.26 8.74 -17.98
CA LEU A 184 1.08 8.90 -18.55
C LEU A 184 1.59 7.62 -19.22
N TYR A 185 1.14 6.43 -18.79
CA TYR A 185 1.48 5.16 -19.44
C TYR A 185 0.70 4.92 -20.74
N LEU A 186 -0.52 5.46 -20.85
CA LEU A 186 -1.33 5.36 -22.06
C LEU A 186 -0.81 6.22 -23.21
N SER A 187 -0.01 7.26 -22.94
CA SER A 187 0.52 8.15 -23.99
C SER A 187 1.49 7.43 -24.93
N ARG A 188 1.96 6.22 -24.59
CA ARG A 188 2.95 5.42 -25.36
C ARG A 188 4.20 6.20 -25.74
N GLU A 189 4.50 7.28 -25.03
CA GLU A 189 5.67 8.10 -25.31
C GLU A 189 6.93 7.29 -25.06
N LYS A 190 7.87 7.33 -26.01
CA LYS A 190 9.20 6.74 -25.82
C LYS A 190 9.97 7.58 -24.81
N ILE A 191 9.88 7.21 -23.53
CA ILE A 191 10.62 7.87 -22.45
C ILE A 191 12.10 7.47 -22.51
N ASN A 192 12.98 8.46 -22.60
CA ASN A 192 14.41 8.25 -22.49
C ASN A 192 14.85 8.15 -21.02
N PHE A 193 14.90 6.94 -20.48
CA PHE A 193 15.38 6.68 -19.11
C PHE A 193 16.86 7.03 -18.86
N LYS A 194 17.61 7.47 -19.89
CA LYS A 194 19.02 7.88 -19.76
C LYS A 194 19.21 9.40 -19.77
N ASP A 195 18.14 10.19 -19.80
CA ASP A 195 18.24 11.66 -19.84
C ASP A 195 18.87 12.23 -18.56
N GLN A 196 20.10 12.73 -18.68
CA GLN A 196 20.86 13.31 -17.58
C GLN A 196 20.27 14.63 -17.06
N LYS A 197 19.45 15.34 -17.85
CA LYS A 197 18.76 16.55 -17.38
C LYS A 197 17.73 16.20 -16.30
N VAL A 198 17.03 15.07 -16.46
CA VAL A 198 16.06 14.57 -15.47
C VAL A 198 16.79 14.21 -14.17
N TYR A 199 17.88 13.45 -14.25
CA TYR A 199 18.67 13.07 -13.08
C TYR A 199 19.28 14.29 -12.36
N LYS A 200 19.76 15.29 -13.11
CA LYS A 200 20.20 16.56 -12.53
C LYS A 200 19.08 17.27 -11.77
N PHE A 201 17.89 17.39 -12.37
CA PHE A 201 16.72 17.98 -11.71
C PHE A 201 16.35 17.26 -10.41
N ILE A 202 16.33 15.91 -10.44
CA ILE A 202 16.04 15.08 -9.27
C ILE A 202 17.13 15.26 -8.19
N SER A 203 18.40 15.37 -8.58
CA SER A 203 19.53 15.61 -7.67
C SER A 203 19.46 16.96 -6.95
N GLU A 204 18.75 17.94 -7.51
CA GLU A 204 18.51 19.23 -6.85
C GLU A 204 17.38 19.13 -5.80
N GLY A 205 16.72 17.97 -5.67
CA GLY A 205 15.60 17.75 -4.77
C GLY A 205 14.37 18.61 -5.11
N LYS A 206 14.22 18.99 -6.38
CA LYS A 206 13.09 19.78 -6.91
C LYS A 206 11.91 18.89 -7.30
N THR A 207 11.66 17.82 -6.55
CA THR A 207 10.74 16.74 -6.91
C THR A 207 9.36 16.87 -6.23
N LEU A 208 8.90 18.10 -5.96
CA LEU A 208 7.54 18.32 -5.45
C LEU A 208 6.54 17.92 -6.53
N GLY A 209 5.54 17.11 -6.18
CA GLY A 209 4.59 16.54 -7.15
C GLY A 209 5.14 15.34 -7.94
N CYS A 210 6.37 14.88 -7.67
CA CYS A 210 6.88 13.64 -8.24
C CYS A 210 6.55 12.47 -7.30
N PHE A 211 5.72 11.54 -7.78
CA PHE A 211 5.27 10.37 -7.03
C PHE A 211 6.42 9.63 -6.31
N GLN A 212 6.21 9.29 -5.04
CA GLN A 212 7.16 8.60 -4.12
C GLN A 212 8.44 9.36 -3.76
N ILE A 213 8.84 10.41 -4.48
CA ILE A 213 10.09 11.15 -4.25
C ILE A 213 9.87 12.61 -3.84
N GLU A 214 8.64 12.97 -3.46
CA GLU A 214 8.26 14.32 -3.04
C GLU A 214 8.52 14.64 -1.56
N SER A 215 8.63 13.62 -0.70
CA SER A 215 8.71 13.86 0.74
C SER A 215 10.01 14.58 1.12
N PRO A 216 10.00 15.45 2.16
CA PRO A 216 11.20 16.18 2.57
C PRO A 216 12.41 15.28 2.83
N MET A 217 12.18 14.12 3.45
CA MET A 217 13.22 13.14 3.76
C MET A 217 13.84 12.54 2.50
N VAL A 218 13.01 12.13 1.53
CA VAL A 218 13.47 11.58 0.25
C VAL A 218 14.23 12.64 -0.55
N ARG A 219 13.69 13.86 -0.64
CA ARG A 219 14.33 14.99 -1.31
C ARG A 219 15.70 15.33 -0.76
N GLN A 220 15.84 15.35 0.57
CA GLN A 220 17.13 15.62 1.22
C GLN A 220 18.14 14.51 0.91
N PHE A 221 17.69 13.26 0.85
CA PHE A 221 18.57 12.14 0.53
C PHE A 221 18.99 12.13 -0.95
N LEU A 222 18.08 12.43 -1.88
CA LEU A 222 18.38 12.56 -3.30
C LEU A 222 19.47 13.62 -3.57
N LYS A 223 19.43 14.75 -2.84
CA LYS A 223 20.50 15.77 -2.88
C LYS A 223 21.87 15.25 -2.46
N ARG A 224 21.91 14.28 -1.55
CA ARG A 224 23.14 13.67 -1.05
C ARG A 224 23.70 12.62 -1.99
N ILE A 225 22.84 11.75 -2.54
CA ILE A 225 23.28 10.65 -3.42
C ILE A 225 23.51 11.10 -4.87
N LYS A 226 22.89 12.20 -5.31
CA LYS A 226 22.95 12.72 -6.69
C LYS A 226 22.73 11.61 -7.73
N PRO A 227 21.51 11.04 -7.80
CA PRO A 227 21.25 9.85 -8.61
C PRO A 227 21.58 10.10 -10.08
N LYS A 228 22.13 9.10 -10.76
CA LYS A 228 22.45 9.14 -12.21
C LYS A 228 21.68 8.09 -13.02
N THR A 229 21.05 7.15 -12.31
CA THR A 229 20.30 6.05 -12.88
C THR A 229 18.97 5.86 -12.14
N LEU A 230 18.02 5.17 -12.78
CA LEU A 230 16.77 4.78 -12.15
C LEU A 230 17.00 3.92 -10.88
N MET A 231 18.05 3.09 -10.89
CA MET A 231 18.38 2.23 -9.76
C MET A 231 18.82 3.05 -8.53
N ASP A 232 19.50 4.18 -8.73
CA ASP A 232 19.86 5.07 -7.62
C ASP A 232 18.61 5.65 -6.94
N ILE A 233 17.57 5.96 -7.72
CA ILE A 233 16.29 6.45 -7.22
C ILE A 233 15.55 5.34 -6.46
N ALA A 234 15.51 4.13 -7.02
CA ALA A 234 14.92 2.97 -6.36
C ALA A 234 15.61 2.67 -5.01
N ASN A 235 16.95 2.70 -4.98
CA ASN A 235 17.76 2.54 -3.77
C ASN A 235 17.48 3.65 -2.75
N ALA A 236 17.32 4.91 -3.18
CA ALA A 236 16.92 6.01 -2.30
C ALA A 236 15.59 5.74 -1.58
N ILE A 237 14.58 5.29 -2.32
CA ILE A 237 13.26 4.99 -1.74
C ILE A 237 13.36 3.80 -0.77
N ALA A 238 14.16 2.78 -1.10
CA ALA A 238 14.34 1.60 -0.25
C ALA A 238 15.03 1.92 1.09
N ILE A 239 16.10 2.73 1.07
CA ILE A 239 16.92 3.06 2.26
C ILE A 239 16.18 3.96 3.24
N ILE A 240 15.23 4.77 2.78
CA ILE A 240 14.51 5.75 3.61
C ILE A 240 13.39 5.11 4.43
N ARG A 241 13.16 3.80 4.29
CA ARG A 241 12.19 3.06 5.09
C ARG A 241 12.66 2.95 6.56
N PRO A 242 11.73 2.86 7.53
CA PRO A 242 12.06 2.86 8.96
C PRO A 242 13.11 1.82 9.38
N GLY A 243 13.04 0.59 8.86
CA GLY A 243 14.00 -0.47 9.19
C GLY A 243 15.45 -0.12 8.80
N PRO A 244 15.75 0.07 7.50
CA PRO A 244 17.09 0.47 7.07
C PRO A 244 17.61 1.78 7.68
N ALA A 245 16.71 2.72 7.98
CA ALA A 245 17.07 3.99 8.61
C ALA A 245 17.55 3.83 10.08
N GLN A 246 16.99 2.87 10.82
CA GLN A 246 17.37 2.61 12.22
C GLN A 246 18.68 1.81 12.35
N GLY A 247 19.04 1.00 11.35
CA GLY A 247 20.22 0.13 11.39
C GLY A 247 21.54 0.73 10.91
N GLY A 248 21.66 2.06 10.77
CA GLY A 248 22.87 2.72 10.26
C GLY A 248 23.22 2.43 8.79
N MET A 249 22.39 1.67 8.07
CA MET A 249 22.63 1.27 6.67
C MET A 249 22.66 2.46 5.72
N LYS A 250 21.89 3.52 6.03
CA LYS A 250 21.89 4.77 5.28
C LYS A 250 23.27 5.42 5.21
N GLU A 251 24.00 5.43 6.31
CA GLU A 251 25.33 6.06 6.41
C GLU A 251 26.39 5.21 5.73
N LYS A 252 26.39 3.89 5.95
CA LYS A 252 27.28 2.96 5.25
C LYS A 252 27.09 3.03 3.74
N PHE A 253 25.84 3.06 3.27
CA PHE A 253 25.54 3.21 1.84
C PHE A 253 26.11 4.51 1.28
N LEU A 254 25.93 5.64 1.98
CA LEU A 254 26.47 6.93 1.55
C LEU A 254 28.00 6.95 1.51
N LYS A 255 28.67 6.38 2.52
CA LYS A 255 30.14 6.31 2.56
C LYS A 255 30.68 5.48 1.41
N ARG A 256 30.11 4.29 1.17
CA ARG A 256 30.49 3.41 0.07
C ARG A 256 30.23 4.05 -1.30
N LEU A 257 29.10 4.73 -1.47
CA LEU A 257 28.78 5.45 -2.70
C LEU A 257 29.79 6.57 -3.01
N LYS A 258 30.34 7.21 -1.96
CA LYS A 258 31.36 8.26 -2.08
C LYS A 258 32.80 7.73 -2.08
N ASN A 259 32.99 6.41 -2.06
CA ASN A 259 34.30 5.77 -1.89
C ASN A 259 35.03 6.15 -0.59
N GLU A 260 34.30 6.56 0.45
CA GLU A 260 34.84 6.84 1.79
C GLU A 260 34.98 5.55 2.62
N GLU A 261 34.34 4.46 2.21
CA GLU A 261 34.41 3.12 2.81
C GLU A 261 34.50 2.08 1.69
N LYS A 262 35.30 1.02 1.87
CA LYS A 262 35.46 -0.06 0.89
C LYS A 262 34.15 -0.85 0.75
N ILE A 263 33.82 -1.25 -0.47
CA ILE A 263 32.70 -2.15 -0.73
C ILE A 263 33.11 -3.56 -0.30
N GLU A 264 32.34 -4.15 0.60
CA GLU A 264 32.48 -5.53 1.03
C GLU A 264 31.22 -6.30 0.66
N TYR A 265 31.42 -7.49 0.07
CA TYR A 265 30.36 -8.41 -0.25
C TYR A 265 30.25 -9.42 0.91
N PRO A 266 29.09 -9.49 1.60
CA PRO A 266 28.92 -10.37 2.75
C PRO A 266 28.94 -11.86 2.38
N HIS A 267 28.77 -12.16 1.09
CA HIS A 267 28.87 -13.50 0.52
C HIS A 267 29.77 -13.46 -0.74
N PRO A 268 30.46 -14.57 -1.06
CA PRO A 268 31.22 -14.67 -2.30
C PRO A 268 30.30 -14.48 -3.51
N ILE A 269 30.83 -13.82 -4.53
CA ILE A 269 30.16 -13.52 -5.81
C ILE A 269 30.14 -14.76 -6.69
#